data_AF-A0A2R7Y919-F1
#
_entry.id   AF-A0A2R7Y919-F1
#
_cell.length_a   1.000
_cell.length_b   1.000
_cell.length_c   1.000
_cell.angle_alpha   90.00
_cell.angle_beta   90.00
_cell.angle_gamma   90.00
#
_symmetry.space_group_name_H-M   'P 1'
#
loop_
_entity.id
_entity.type
_entity.pdbx_description
1 polymer ?
#
loop_
_entity_poly.entity_id
_entity_poly.type
_entity_poly.pdbx_seq_one_letter_code
_entity_poly.pdbx_strand_id
1 'polypeptide(L)' 'MVEKLIKVVLENPRIVFAGDRFITRMTTHEERYLIYLPTSHNDLWRVIWEGKVKVKVFIEVPETVNKEPSERGALTQQ' A
#
# COMPACT_ATOMS: atom_id res chain seq x y z
N MET A 1 -26.98 -0.45 9.88
CA MET A 1 -25.73 -0.29 10.66
C MET A 1 -24.60 0.31 9.83
N VAL A 2 -24.37 -0.19 8.60
CA VAL A 2 -23.32 0.26 7.67
C VAL A 2 -23.39 1.76 7.34
N GLU A 3 -24.58 2.30 7.09
CA GLU A 3 -24.80 3.72 6.76
C GLU A 3 -24.28 4.70 7.81
N LYS A 4 -24.36 4.33 9.10
CA LYS A 4 -23.90 5.18 10.21
C LYS A 4 -22.37 5.24 10.25
N LEU A 5 -21.70 4.13 9.92
CA LEU A 5 -20.23 4.07 9.83
C LEU A 5 -19.73 4.85 8.61
N ILE A 6 -20.43 4.74 7.47
CA ILE A 6 -20.16 5.52 6.25
C ILE A 6 -20.24 7.01 6.57
N LYS A 7 -21.31 7.48 7.22
CA LYS A 7 -21.42 8.88 7.63
C LYS A 7 -20.24 9.32 8.50
N VAL A 8 -19.88 8.54 9.52
CA VAL A 8 -18.78 8.90 10.43
C VAL A 8 -17.42 8.94 9.73
N VAL A 9 -17.18 8.06 8.75
CA VAL A 9 -15.93 8.00 7.97
C VAL A 9 -15.88 9.08 6.88
N LEU A 10 -17.02 9.42 6.25
CA LEU A 10 -17.08 10.34 5.11
C LEU A 10 -17.37 11.80 5.50
N GLU A 11 -18.08 12.06 6.59
CA GLU A 11 -18.40 13.43 7.04
C GLU A 11 -17.21 14.13 7.72
N ASN A 12 -16.13 13.40 8.01
CA ASN A 12 -14.89 13.94 8.54
C ASN A 12 -13.72 13.30 7.79
N PRO A 13 -12.98 14.03 6.92
CA PRO A 13 -11.89 13.46 6.16
C PRO A 13 -10.72 13.15 7.11
N ARG A 14 -10.81 12.00 7.79
CA ARG A 14 -9.75 11.48 8.63
C ARG A 14 -8.81 10.71 7.73
N ILE A 15 -7.59 11.23 7.58
CA ILE A 15 -6.47 10.48 7.04
C ILE A 15 -6.36 9.21 7.88
N VAL A 16 -6.52 8.05 7.25
CA VAL A 16 -6.33 6.76 7.91
C VAL A 16 -4.88 6.39 7.74
N PHE A 17 -4.12 6.45 8.83
CA PHE A 17 -2.72 6.04 8.80
C PHE A 17 -2.64 4.54 8.61
N ALA A 18 -2.17 4.12 7.43
CA ALA A 18 -2.03 2.72 7.09
C ALA A 18 -0.74 2.10 7.66
N GLY A 19 0.13 2.87 8.30
CA GLY A 19 1.43 2.42 8.81
C GLY A 19 2.45 2.13 7.71
N ASP A 20 3.63 1.69 8.13
CA ASP A 20 4.67 1.26 7.20
C ASP A 20 4.26 -0.02 6.48
N ARG A 21 4.38 -0.02 5.16
CA ARG A 21 3.98 -1.17 4.32
C ARG A 21 5.07 -1.53 3.34
N PHE A 22 5.24 -2.83 3.15
CA PHE A 22 6.02 -3.35 2.05
C PHE A 22 5.24 -3.17 0.75
N ILE A 23 5.93 -2.62 -0.24
CA ILE A 23 5.40 -2.44 -1.58
C ILE A 23 6.11 -3.44 -2.47
N THR A 24 5.33 -4.31 -3.11
CA THR A 24 5.88 -5.30 -4.05
C THR A 24 5.72 -4.78 -5.46
N ARG A 25 6.85 -4.56 -6.16
CA ARG A 25 6.82 -4.30 -7.60
C ARG A 25 6.50 -5.60 -8.33
N MET A 26 5.42 -5.61 -9.10
CA MET A 26 5.04 -6.77 -9.90
C MET A 26 5.83 -6.75 -11.22
N THR A 27 6.51 -7.85 -11.54
CA THR A 27 7.47 -7.94 -12.66
C THR A 27 6.82 -8.25 -14.01
N THR A 28 5.53 -8.57 -14.03
CA THR A 28 4.86 -9.18 -15.19
C THR A 28 4.18 -8.18 -16.12
N HIS A 29 3.97 -6.92 -15.73
CA HIS A 29 3.48 -5.85 -16.59
C HIS A 29 3.95 -4.47 -16.07
N GLU A 30 3.78 -3.43 -16.90
CA GLU A 30 3.99 -1.99 -16.61
C GLU A 30 3.89 -1.66 -15.12
N GLU A 31 4.83 -0.84 -14.62
CA GLU A 31 5.01 -0.30 -13.27
C GLU A 31 3.83 -0.47 -12.29
N ARG A 32 3.53 -1.73 -11.95
CA ARG A 32 2.45 -2.09 -11.03
C ARG A 32 3.05 -2.38 -9.68
N TYR A 33 2.49 -1.73 -8.67
CA TYR A 33 2.88 -1.87 -7.29
C TYR A 33 1.70 -2.47 -6.51
N LEU A 34 1.99 -3.52 -5.75
CA LEU A 34 1.03 -4.16 -4.85
C LEU A 34 1.29 -3.68 -3.42
N ILE A 35 0.22 -3.29 -2.74
CA ILE A 35 0.24 -2.87 -1.33
C ILE A 35 -0.83 -3.63 -0.60
N TYR A 36 -0.45 -4.33 0.47
CA TYR A 36 -1.39 -5.01 1.35
C TYR A 36 -1.93 -4.03 2.40
N LEU A 37 -3.24 -3.86 2.43
CA LEU A 37 -3.88 -3.02 3.43
C LEU A 37 -3.88 -3.70 4.81
N PRO A 38 -3.81 -2.92 5.92
CA PRO A 38 -3.88 -3.49 7.27
C PRO A 38 -5.19 -4.22 7.51
N THR A 39 -5.09 -5.43 8.05
CA THR A 39 -6.25 -6.24 8.46
C THR A 39 -6.99 -5.67 9.66
N SER A 40 -6.34 -4.85 10.48
CA SER A 40 -6.95 -4.14 11.61
C SER A 40 -8.07 -3.17 11.20
N HIS A 41 -8.21 -2.90 9.90
CA HIS A 41 -9.20 -2.00 9.32
C HIS A 41 -10.12 -2.71 8.31
N ASN A 42 -10.28 -4.05 8.38
CA ASN A 42 -11.09 -4.81 7.43
C ASN A 42 -12.54 -4.30 7.30
N ASP A 43 -13.18 -3.96 8.42
CA ASP A 43 -14.55 -3.41 8.39
C ASP A 43 -14.60 -2.09 7.64
N LEU A 44 -13.60 -1.21 7.84
CA LEU A 44 -13.48 0.04 7.10
C LEU A 44 -13.33 -0.22 5.60
N TRP A 45 -12.45 -1.15 5.21
CA TRP A 45 -12.23 -1.49 3.79
C TRP A 45 -13.47 -2.04 3.13
N ARG A 46 -14.21 -2.92 3.83
CA ARG A 46 -15.49 -3.44 3.36
C ARG A 46 -16.47 -2.31 3.10
N VAL A 47 -16.62 -1.38 4.05
CA VAL A 47 -17.54 -0.25 3.93
C VAL A 47 -17.16 0.69 2.78
N ILE A 48 -15.87 0.99 2.60
CA ILE A 48 -15.37 1.79 1.48
C ILE A 48 -15.67 1.10 0.15
N TRP A 49 -15.43 -0.22 0.07
CA TRP A 49 -15.63 -1.01 -1.14
C TRP A 49 -17.10 -1.14 -1.54
N GLU A 50 -17.97 -1.42 -0.57
CA GLU A 50 -19.43 -1.51 -0.74
C GLU A 50 -20.00 -0.16 -1.15
N GLY A 51 -19.55 0.92 -0.50
CA GLY A 51 -19.97 2.29 -0.80
C GLY A 51 -19.37 2.88 -2.09
N LYS A 52 -18.52 2.13 -2.82
CA LYS A 52 -17.80 2.59 -4.01
C LYS A 52 -17.11 3.95 -3.81
N VAL A 53 -16.58 4.16 -2.61
CA VAL A 53 -15.94 5.41 -2.23
C VAL A 53 -14.60 5.53 -2.95
N LYS A 54 -14.36 6.68 -3.59
CA LYS A 54 -13.05 6.99 -4.18
C LYS A 54 -12.05 7.28 -3.05
N VAL A 55 -10.96 6.52 -3.01
CA VAL A 55 -9.88 6.68 -2.02
C VAL A 55 -8.65 7.27 -2.69
N LYS A 56 -8.02 8.25 -2.03
CA LYS A 56 -6.68 8.72 -2.39
C LYS A 56 -5.66 8.04 -1.48
N VAL A 57 -4.61 7.49 -2.08
CA VAL A 57 -3.53 6.82 -1.35
C VAL A 57 -2.27 7.68 -1.48
N PHE A 58 -1.64 7.99 -0.35
CA PHE A 58 -0.38 8.70 -0.27
C PHE A 58 0.69 7.72 0.19
N ILE A 59 1.80 7.67 -0.55
CA ILE A 59 2.92 6.77 -0.27
C ILE A 59 4.17 7.64 -0.24
N GLU A 60 4.91 7.55 0.85
CA GLU A 60 6.24 8.11 0.96
C GLU A 60 7.25 6.96 0.83
N VAL A 61 8.14 7.06 -0.16
CA VAL A 61 9.24 6.10 -0.32
C VAL A 61 10.52 6.82 0.11
N PRO A 62 11.19 6.40 1.20
CA PRO A 62 12.41 7.05 1.64
C PRO A 62 13.53 6.80 0.62
N GLU A 63 14.30 7.84 0.28
CA GLU A 63 15.37 7.80 -0.74
C GLU A 63 16.55 6.88 -0.37
N THR A 64 16.62 6.40 0.88
CA THR A 64 17.83 5.80 1.47
C THR A 64 17.99 4.28 1.28
N VAL A 65 17.16 3.62 0.47
CA VAL A 65 17.26 2.16 0.23
C VAL A 65 17.81 1.81 -1.16
N ASN A 66 18.80 2.57 -1.64
CA ASN A 66 19.71 2.06 -2.68
C ASN A 66 20.83 1.28 -1.99
N LYS A 67 20.57 0.01 -1.67
CA LYS A 67 21.69 -0.96 -1.63
C LYS A 67 21.97 -1.32 -3.07
N GLU A 68 23.07 -0.78 -3.59
CA GLU A 68 23.69 -1.25 -4.81
C GLU A 68 23.69 -2.79 -4.83
N PRO A 69 23.37 -3.43 -5.97
CA PRO A 69 23.57 -4.87 -6.10
C PRO A 69 25.06 -5.13 -5.93
N SER A 70 25.46 -5.67 -4.77
CA SER A 70 26.83 -6.06 -4.52
C SER A 70 27.25 -7.03 -5.61
N GLU A 71 28.26 -6.65 -6.38
CA GLU A 71 28.99 -7.49 -7.32
C GLU A 71 29.43 -8.78 -6.60
N ARG A 72 28.65 -9.85 -6.72
CA ARG A 72 29.07 -11.20 -6.34
C ARG A 72 28.73 -12.14 -7.47
N GLY A 73 29.72 -12.30 -8.35
CA GLY A 73 29.70 -13.26 -9.45
C GLY A 73 30.87 -13.17 -10.42
N ALA A 74 31.96 -12.45 -10.10
CA ALA A 74 33.20 -12.52 -10.87
C ALA A 74 34.17 -13.50 -10.20
N LEU A 75 33.95 -14.81 -10.34
CA LEU A 75 35.01 -15.83 -10.24
C LEU A 75 34.59 -17.09 -11.02
N THR A 76 34.88 -17.08 -12.32
CA THR A 76 35.17 -18.32 -13.05
C THR A 76 36.47 -18.11 -13.83
N GLN A 77 37.58 -18.50 -13.20
CA GLN A 77 38.81 -18.89 -13.88
C GLN A 77 39.23 -20.22 -13.25
N GLN A 78 39.12 -21.32 -13.99
CA GLN A 78 40.08 -22.43 -14.07
C GLN A 78 39.90 -23.11 -15.42
#